data_AF-A0A9N9LPJ8-F1
#
_entry.id   AF-A0A9N9LPJ8-F1
#
_cell.length_a   1.000
_cell.length_b   1.000
_cell.length_c   1.000
_cell.angle_alpha   90.00
_cell.angle_beta   90.00
_cell.angle_gamma   90.00
#
_symmetry.space_group_name_H-M   'P 1'
#
loop_
_entity.id
_entity.type
_entity.pdbx_description
1 polymer ?
#
loop_
_entity_poly.entity_id
_entity_poly.type
_entity_poly.pdbx_seq_one_letter_code
_entity_poly.pdbx_strand_id
1 'polypeptide(L)'
;MPETLSATWLLHHPLRSLVVLFAAWKTFLLLIACCSPGEGYDTSTSLVMSPLGGNGMIALPTAFQYLAKKLTRWDAIYFLQTSSRGYLFEQEWAFGWGFTRLIHFFASVLREVGVPSYNGLESCLAILIAHSSHLFSVLCLFKLSFAVLPDCTTKFAFTSAALHILSPAGLFLSAPYAESSCALLSFAGSLVFIASLANDGQESLGHDLLVVVSGVLFAIATTFRSNGILNGLLLLQEAVRTLLKLSYGLRVATVRRLIFTGFGGLVVGGGLLVPQYIAWSEYCTELEVEVLRPWCNKTVPSIYAFVQDHYWNVGLFRYWTVSNVPLFLLATPMSILAVVSGIWASAYAQEPKSRASTNSGWVIKNMAISQLLLTTITWTSAHVQIITRISSSFPIWVWYIATLVQKNEDLWGGNTVRYMFMYAVIQGGLFASFLPPA
;
A
#
# COMPACT_ATOMS: atom_id res chain seq x y z
N MET A 1 -9.67 42.62 3.61
CA MET A 1 -8.43 41.88 3.32
C MET A 1 -8.61 40.50 3.91
N PRO A 2 -8.50 39.41 3.12
CA PRO A 2 -8.80 38.08 3.64
C PRO A 2 -7.73 37.71 4.66
N GLU A 3 -8.18 37.25 5.82
CA GLU A 3 -7.34 36.67 6.85
C GLU A 3 -6.42 35.64 6.20
N THR A 4 -5.12 35.90 6.27
CA THR A 4 -4.10 34.89 6.01
C THR A 4 -4.47 33.67 6.86
N LEU A 5 -4.78 32.54 6.21
CA LEU A 5 -4.94 31.22 6.83
C LEU A 5 -3.77 30.99 7.79
N SER A 6 -3.95 31.36 9.05
CA SER A 6 -2.90 31.29 10.05
C SER A 6 -2.72 29.82 10.40
N ALA A 7 -1.47 29.41 10.65
CA ALA A 7 -1.13 28.03 11.01
C ALA A 7 -1.96 27.47 12.19
N THR A 8 -2.59 28.36 12.97
CA THR A 8 -3.52 28.05 14.06
C THR A 8 -4.86 27.47 13.55
N TRP A 9 -5.45 27.99 12.47
CA TRP A 9 -6.72 27.47 11.92
C TRP A 9 -6.60 26.01 11.48
N LEU A 10 -5.46 25.65 10.86
CA LEU A 10 -5.19 24.29 10.40
C LEU A 10 -5.27 23.27 11.54
N LEU A 11 -4.84 23.66 12.75
CA LEU A 11 -4.80 22.80 13.94
C LEU A 11 -6.11 22.78 14.72
N HIS A 12 -7.00 23.76 14.55
CA HIS A 12 -8.32 23.78 15.20
C HIS A 12 -9.30 22.77 14.59
N HIS A 13 -9.22 22.53 13.28
CA HIS A 13 -10.04 21.55 12.58
C HIS A 13 -9.18 20.59 11.74
N PRO A 14 -8.34 19.76 12.38
CA PRO A 14 -7.27 19.02 11.71
C PRO A 14 -7.78 18.10 10.61
N LEU A 15 -8.92 17.42 10.81
CA LEU A 15 -9.49 16.54 9.81
C LEU A 15 -10.00 17.30 8.57
N ARG A 16 -10.66 18.44 8.76
CA ARG A 16 -11.12 19.28 7.64
C ARG A 16 -9.93 19.85 6.86
N SER A 17 -8.92 20.33 7.58
CA SER A 17 -7.66 20.82 7.01
C SER A 17 -6.95 19.74 6.20
N LEU A 18 -6.90 18.49 6.68
CA LEU A 18 -6.33 17.36 5.93
C LEU A 18 -7.10 17.06 4.65
N VAL A 19 -8.44 17.10 4.69
CA VAL A 19 -9.26 16.89 3.48
C VAL A 19 -9.03 17.99 2.46
N VAL A 20 -8.96 19.26 2.88
CA VAL A 20 -8.67 20.39 1.99
C VAL A 20 -7.26 20.27 1.40
N LEU A 21 -6.26 19.97 2.23
CA LEU A 21 -4.87 19.75 1.78
C LEU A 21 -4.78 18.58 0.79
N PHE A 22 -5.49 17.48 1.07
CA PHE A 22 -5.57 16.33 0.18
C PHE A 22 -6.17 16.71 -1.17
N ALA A 23 -7.31 17.40 -1.17
CA ALA A 23 -7.98 17.84 -2.39
C ALA A 23 -7.09 18.78 -3.21
N ALA A 24 -6.42 19.74 -2.55
CA ALA A 24 -5.46 20.64 -3.20
C ALA A 24 -4.29 19.88 -3.83
N TRP A 25 -3.67 18.97 -3.08
CA TRP A 25 -2.54 18.17 -3.58
C TRP A 25 -2.94 17.25 -4.73
N LYS A 26 -4.08 16.56 -4.63
CA LYS A 26 -4.59 15.72 -5.72
C LYS A 26 -4.93 16.54 -6.94
N THR A 27 -5.60 17.67 -6.79
CA THR A 27 -5.88 18.59 -7.90
C THR A 27 -4.58 19.01 -8.59
N PHE A 28 -3.56 19.39 -7.82
CA PHE A 28 -2.25 19.76 -8.35
C PHE A 28 -1.58 18.63 -9.15
N LEU A 29 -1.55 17.40 -8.62
CA LEU A 29 -1.01 16.24 -9.34
C LEU A 29 -1.80 15.90 -10.61
N LEU A 30 -3.13 16.03 -10.58
CA LEU A 30 -3.98 15.80 -11.75
C LEU A 30 -3.75 16.89 -12.81
N LEU A 31 -3.54 18.15 -12.41
CA LEU A 31 -3.16 19.22 -13.33
C LEU A 31 -1.80 18.93 -13.99
N ILE A 32 -0.80 18.48 -13.22
CA ILE A 32 0.48 18.03 -13.79
C ILE A 32 0.25 16.92 -14.81
N ALA A 33 -0.54 15.90 -14.48
CA ALA A 33 -0.84 14.80 -15.40
C ALA A 33 -1.54 15.29 -16.69
N CYS A 34 -2.50 16.20 -16.56
CA CYS A 34 -3.23 16.78 -17.69
C CYS A 34 -2.34 17.66 -18.58
N CYS A 35 -1.41 18.42 -17.99
CA CYS A 35 -0.49 19.30 -18.71
C CYS A 35 0.76 18.57 -19.24
N SER A 36 0.96 17.31 -18.87
CA SER A 36 2.11 16.52 -19.30
C SER A 36 2.05 16.23 -20.81
N PRO A 37 3.13 16.49 -21.57
CA PRO A 37 3.12 16.40 -23.03
C PRO A 37 3.06 14.96 -23.53
N GLY A 38 2.64 14.82 -24.80
CA GLY A 38 2.72 13.58 -25.57
C GLY A 38 1.61 12.56 -25.26
N GLU A 39 1.24 11.77 -26.27
CA GLU A 39 0.42 10.57 -26.05
C GLU A 39 1.19 9.51 -25.24
N GLY A 40 2.52 9.54 -25.31
CA GLY A 40 3.43 8.49 -24.83
C GLY A 40 4.09 7.81 -26.02
N TYR A 41 5.23 7.13 -25.81
CA TYR A 41 5.79 6.26 -26.85
C TYR A 41 5.03 4.92 -26.98
N ASP A 42 4.18 4.61 -25.99
CA ASP A 42 3.38 3.40 -25.88
C ASP A 42 1.89 3.71 -26.12
N THR A 43 1.24 2.91 -26.98
CA THR A 43 -0.16 3.07 -27.40
C THR A 43 -1.12 2.10 -26.70
N SER A 44 -0.65 1.30 -25.74
CA SER A 44 -1.46 0.28 -25.07
C SER A 44 -2.70 0.86 -24.39
N THR A 45 -2.57 2.04 -23.76
CA THR A 45 -3.71 2.74 -23.16
C THR A 45 -4.73 3.19 -24.20
N SER A 46 -4.28 3.71 -25.34
CA SER A 46 -5.19 4.15 -26.40
C SER A 46 -5.88 2.98 -27.09
N LEU A 47 -5.20 1.83 -27.20
CA LEU A 47 -5.78 0.56 -27.69
C LEU A 47 -6.84 0.02 -26.72
N VAL A 48 -6.54 -0.05 -25.43
CA VAL A 48 -7.50 -0.52 -24.40
C VAL A 48 -8.73 0.37 -24.34
N MET A 49 -8.55 1.67 -24.51
CA MET A 49 -9.64 2.65 -24.47
C MET A 49 -10.19 3.00 -25.87
N SER A 50 -9.85 2.21 -26.89
CA SER A 50 -10.27 2.46 -28.27
C SER A 50 -11.74 2.04 -28.47
N PRO A 51 -12.58 2.88 -29.12
CA PRO A 51 -13.98 2.55 -29.41
C PRO A 51 -14.15 1.29 -30.27
N LEU A 52 -13.14 0.93 -31.07
CA LEU A 52 -13.17 -0.22 -31.98
C LEU A 52 -13.18 -1.58 -31.26
N GLY A 53 -12.78 -1.63 -29.98
CA GLY A 53 -12.82 -2.86 -29.17
C GLY A 53 -14.12 -3.04 -28.38
N GLY A 54 -14.99 -2.02 -28.33
CA GLY A 54 -16.23 -2.03 -27.55
C GLY A 54 -17.45 -2.08 -28.46
N ASN A 55 -17.83 -3.26 -28.95
CA ASN A 55 -19.09 -3.44 -29.69
C ASN A 55 -20.27 -2.93 -28.82
N GLY A 56 -20.73 -1.71 -29.07
CA GLY A 56 -21.90 -1.10 -28.42
C GLY A 56 -21.65 -0.31 -27.12
N MET A 57 -20.40 -0.02 -26.73
CA MET A 57 -20.11 0.75 -25.50
C MET A 57 -20.15 2.27 -25.72
N ILE A 58 -20.65 3.02 -24.73
CA ILE A 58 -20.71 4.48 -24.77
C ILE A 58 -19.33 5.06 -24.44
N ALA A 59 -18.91 6.12 -25.15
CA ALA A 59 -17.68 6.83 -24.82
C ALA A 59 -17.85 7.66 -23.52
N LEU A 60 -16.83 7.69 -22.66
CA LEU A 60 -16.80 8.62 -21.54
C LEU A 60 -16.76 10.08 -22.02
N PRO A 61 -17.23 11.04 -21.20
CA PRO A 61 -17.02 12.45 -21.49
C PRO A 61 -15.53 12.76 -21.68
N THR A 62 -15.21 13.63 -22.64
CA THR A 62 -13.85 13.87 -23.13
C THR A 62 -12.83 14.17 -22.02
N ALA A 63 -13.23 14.95 -21.01
CA ALA A 63 -12.37 15.28 -19.87
C ALA A 63 -12.00 14.05 -19.04
N PHE A 64 -12.96 13.16 -18.75
CA PHE A 64 -12.73 11.92 -18.02
C PHE A 64 -11.91 10.93 -18.84
N GLN A 65 -12.19 10.83 -20.14
CA GLN A 65 -11.40 9.98 -21.03
C GLN A 65 -9.94 10.44 -21.12
N TYR A 66 -9.71 11.75 -21.23
CA TYR A 66 -8.37 12.33 -21.25
C TYR A 66 -7.61 12.04 -19.96
N LEU A 67 -8.25 12.29 -18.81
CA LEU A 67 -7.64 12.04 -17.51
C LEU A 67 -7.34 10.55 -17.30
N ALA A 68 -8.29 9.68 -17.63
CA ALA A 68 -8.11 8.22 -17.56
C ALA A 68 -6.94 7.76 -18.44
N LYS A 69 -6.79 8.28 -19.66
CA LYS A 69 -5.62 8.00 -20.53
C LYS A 69 -4.29 8.46 -19.94
N LYS A 70 -4.29 9.57 -19.18
CA LYS A 70 -3.08 10.09 -18.52
C LYS A 70 -2.70 9.31 -17.26
N LEU A 71 -3.68 8.77 -16.54
CA LEU A 71 -3.47 8.04 -15.29
C LEU A 71 -3.32 6.52 -15.48
N THR A 72 -3.90 5.95 -16.53
CA THR A 72 -3.79 4.52 -16.83
C THR A 72 -2.60 4.26 -17.73
N ARG A 73 -1.41 4.14 -17.12
CA ARG A 73 -0.15 3.88 -17.81
C ARG A 73 0.67 2.84 -17.06
N TRP A 74 1.57 2.17 -17.78
CA TRP A 74 2.43 1.12 -17.23
C TRP A 74 1.60 -0.04 -16.65
N ASP A 75 1.99 -0.55 -15.48
CA ASP A 75 1.34 -1.63 -14.73
C ASP A 75 -0.18 -1.44 -14.56
N ALA A 76 -0.67 -0.19 -14.52
CA ALA A 76 -2.10 0.13 -14.40
C ALA A 76 -2.95 -0.57 -15.47
N ILE A 77 -2.38 -0.78 -16.67
CA ILE A 77 -3.07 -1.43 -17.77
C ILE A 77 -3.42 -2.88 -17.42
N TYR A 78 -2.52 -3.60 -16.76
CA TYR A 78 -2.76 -4.98 -16.33
C TYR A 78 -3.87 -5.05 -15.28
N PHE A 79 -3.89 -4.12 -14.32
CA PHE A 79 -4.96 -4.08 -13.31
C PHE A 79 -6.34 -3.87 -13.96
N LEU A 80 -6.43 -3.02 -14.99
CA LEU A 80 -7.70 -2.77 -15.68
C LEU A 80 -8.12 -3.94 -16.56
N GLN A 81 -7.22 -4.45 -17.41
CA GLN A 81 -7.54 -5.57 -18.30
C GLN A 81 -7.97 -6.81 -17.52
N THR A 82 -7.23 -7.17 -16.47
CA THR A 82 -7.59 -8.32 -15.62
C THR A 82 -8.90 -8.10 -14.86
N SER A 83 -9.26 -6.86 -14.53
CA SER A 83 -10.56 -6.57 -13.91
C SER A 83 -11.74 -6.72 -14.87
N SER A 84 -11.55 -6.45 -16.16
CA SER A 84 -12.63 -6.51 -17.15
C SER A 84 -12.83 -7.92 -17.73
N ARG A 85 -11.74 -8.63 -18.03
CA ARG A 85 -11.76 -9.95 -18.70
C ARG A 85 -11.28 -11.12 -17.84
N GLY A 86 -10.80 -10.87 -16.62
CA GLY A 86 -10.11 -11.88 -15.83
C GLY A 86 -8.66 -12.12 -16.28
N TYR A 87 -7.99 -13.03 -15.59
CA TYR A 87 -6.61 -13.40 -15.87
C TYR A 87 -6.61 -14.34 -17.08
N LEU A 88 -5.81 -14.01 -18.09
CA LEU A 88 -5.59 -14.88 -19.26
C LEU A 88 -4.16 -15.38 -19.29
N PHE A 89 -3.20 -14.50 -18.99
CA PHE A 89 -1.79 -14.85 -19.06
C PHE A 89 -1.16 -14.97 -17.68
N GLU A 90 -0.21 -15.89 -17.54
CA GLU A 90 0.43 -16.15 -16.26
C GLU A 90 1.15 -14.93 -15.69
N GLN A 91 1.75 -14.07 -16.52
CA GLN A 91 2.40 -12.84 -16.06
C GLN A 91 1.47 -11.85 -15.39
N GLU A 92 0.16 -11.94 -15.65
CA GLU A 92 -0.82 -11.03 -15.06
C GLU A 92 -0.96 -11.26 -13.55
N TRP A 93 -0.68 -12.47 -13.06
CA TRP A 93 -0.79 -12.88 -11.65
C TRP A 93 0.18 -12.19 -10.69
N ALA A 94 1.08 -11.36 -11.20
CA ALA A 94 1.91 -10.49 -10.39
C ALA A 94 1.19 -9.23 -9.91
N PHE A 95 0.14 -8.84 -10.64
CA PHE A 95 -0.72 -7.72 -10.29
C PHE A 95 -1.80 -8.24 -9.33
N GLY A 96 -2.00 -7.54 -8.22
CA GLY A 96 -2.74 -8.06 -7.07
C GLY A 96 -4.17 -8.50 -7.39
N TRP A 97 -4.42 -9.80 -7.25
CA TRP A 97 -5.73 -10.44 -7.47
C TRP A 97 -6.88 -9.75 -6.74
N GLY A 98 -6.69 -9.37 -5.47
CA GLY A 98 -7.77 -8.74 -4.72
C GLY A 98 -8.17 -7.38 -5.27
N PHE A 99 -7.20 -6.59 -5.76
CA PHE A 99 -7.48 -5.25 -6.27
C PHE A 99 -8.23 -5.31 -7.61
N THR A 100 -7.88 -6.25 -8.48
CA THR A 100 -8.57 -6.42 -9.77
C THR A 100 -10.01 -6.90 -9.57
N ARG A 101 -10.24 -7.77 -8.57
CA ARG A 101 -11.59 -8.21 -8.18
C ARG A 101 -12.41 -7.11 -7.53
N LEU A 102 -11.79 -6.21 -6.77
CA LEU A 102 -12.48 -5.04 -6.23
C LEU A 102 -12.99 -4.12 -7.35
N ILE A 103 -12.15 -3.83 -8.35
CA ILE A 103 -12.55 -3.02 -9.52
C ILE A 103 -13.69 -3.70 -10.27
N HIS A 104 -13.55 -5.00 -10.54
CA HIS A 104 -14.59 -5.80 -11.20
C HIS A 104 -15.92 -5.75 -10.42
N PHE A 105 -15.88 -5.95 -9.10
CA PHE A 105 -17.06 -5.92 -8.25
C PHE A 105 -17.83 -4.60 -8.38
N PHE A 106 -17.15 -3.45 -8.25
CA PHE A 106 -17.81 -2.16 -8.40
C PHE A 106 -18.31 -1.91 -9.83
N ALA A 107 -17.59 -2.36 -10.85
CA ALA A 107 -18.03 -2.27 -12.24
C ALA A 107 -19.33 -3.08 -12.45
N SER A 108 -19.38 -4.31 -11.93
CA SER A 108 -20.57 -5.18 -12.01
C SER A 108 -21.76 -4.59 -11.25
N VAL A 109 -21.55 -4.06 -10.05
CA VAL A 109 -22.62 -3.38 -9.28
C VAL A 109 -23.19 -2.19 -10.04
N LEU A 110 -22.36 -1.37 -10.69
CA LEU A 110 -22.87 -0.24 -11.49
C LEU A 110 -23.68 -0.71 -12.71
N ARG A 111 -23.26 -1.80 -13.37
CA ARG A 111 -23.99 -2.38 -14.49
C ARG A 111 -25.36 -2.91 -14.04
N GLU A 112 -25.44 -3.59 -12.90
CA GLU A 112 -26.69 -4.09 -12.30
C GLU A 112 -27.66 -2.95 -11.91
N VAL A 113 -27.13 -1.81 -11.45
CA VAL A 113 -27.95 -0.62 -11.11
C VAL A 113 -28.37 0.16 -12.38
N GLY A 114 -28.01 -0.31 -13.57
CA GLY A 114 -28.43 0.25 -14.86
C GLY A 114 -27.53 1.37 -15.38
N VAL A 115 -26.30 1.51 -14.86
CA VAL A 115 -25.31 2.42 -15.46
C VAL A 115 -24.85 1.83 -16.80
N PRO A 116 -24.90 2.61 -17.90
CA PRO A 116 -24.44 2.13 -19.20
C PRO A 116 -22.98 1.65 -19.17
N SER A 117 -22.67 0.66 -20.01
CA SER A 117 -21.30 0.17 -20.16
C SER A 117 -20.47 1.22 -20.92
N TYR A 118 -19.65 1.97 -20.19
CA TYR A 118 -18.71 2.94 -20.76
C TYR A 118 -17.35 2.32 -21.03
N ASN A 119 -16.75 2.64 -22.17
CA ASN A 119 -15.37 2.25 -22.46
C ASN A 119 -14.38 3.03 -21.59
N GLY A 120 -13.82 2.38 -20.58
CA GLY A 120 -12.94 3.00 -19.58
C GLY A 120 -13.59 3.22 -18.21
N LEU A 121 -14.78 2.66 -17.96
CA LEU A 121 -15.46 2.72 -16.66
C LEU A 121 -14.56 2.18 -15.53
N GLU A 122 -13.93 1.03 -15.76
CA GLU A 122 -13.02 0.36 -14.82
C GLU A 122 -11.83 1.28 -14.47
N SER A 123 -11.33 2.06 -15.43
CA SER A 123 -10.28 3.05 -15.21
C SER A 123 -10.72 4.12 -14.22
N CYS A 124 -11.91 4.70 -14.45
CA CYS A 124 -12.44 5.75 -13.58
C CYS A 124 -12.74 5.22 -12.18
N LEU A 125 -13.29 4.00 -12.08
CA LEU A 125 -13.50 3.31 -10.81
C LEU A 125 -12.19 3.08 -10.07
N ALA A 126 -11.16 2.58 -10.75
CA ALA A 126 -9.87 2.35 -10.11
C ALA A 126 -9.20 3.64 -9.63
N ILE A 127 -9.29 4.74 -10.40
CA ILE A 127 -8.83 6.08 -9.97
C ILE A 127 -9.60 6.55 -8.73
N LEU A 128 -10.93 6.41 -8.73
CA LEU A 128 -11.78 6.78 -7.60
C LEU A 128 -11.45 5.95 -6.36
N ILE A 129 -11.25 4.63 -6.51
CA ILE A 129 -10.81 3.73 -5.44
C ILE A 129 -9.45 4.17 -4.91
N ALA A 130 -8.48 4.48 -5.78
CA ALA A 130 -7.15 4.93 -5.37
C ALA A 130 -7.18 6.25 -4.58
N HIS A 131 -7.94 7.26 -5.04
CA HIS A 131 -8.09 8.53 -4.31
C HIS A 131 -8.83 8.35 -2.99
N SER A 132 -9.95 7.63 -2.99
CA SER A 132 -10.73 7.38 -1.78
C SER A 132 -9.88 6.62 -0.75
N SER A 133 -9.19 5.57 -1.20
CA SER A 133 -8.30 4.78 -0.35
C SER A 133 -7.17 5.63 0.23
N HIS A 134 -6.55 6.50 -0.59
CA HIS A 134 -5.49 7.36 -0.09
C HIS A 134 -6.01 8.34 0.96
N LEU A 135 -7.17 8.97 0.73
CA LEU A 135 -7.77 9.87 1.71
C LEU A 135 -8.06 9.14 3.04
N PHE A 136 -8.71 7.98 2.98
CA PHE A 136 -8.97 7.21 4.20
C PHE A 136 -7.67 6.72 4.86
N SER A 137 -6.62 6.40 4.10
CA SER A 137 -5.32 6.03 4.67
C SER A 137 -4.69 7.20 5.44
N VAL A 138 -4.83 8.44 4.95
CA VAL A 138 -4.39 9.66 5.65
C VAL A 138 -5.14 9.82 6.97
N LEU A 139 -6.45 9.63 6.97
CA LEU A 139 -7.27 9.70 8.20
C LEU A 139 -6.93 8.57 9.19
N CYS A 140 -6.68 7.36 8.68
CA CYS A 140 -6.20 6.24 9.49
C CYS A 140 -4.82 6.55 10.09
N LEU A 141 -3.86 7.08 9.32
CA LEU A 141 -2.54 7.43 9.83
C LEU A 141 -2.59 8.53 10.89
N PHE A 142 -3.47 9.54 10.72
CA PHE A 142 -3.72 10.56 11.73
C PHE A 142 -4.16 9.93 13.06
N LYS A 143 -5.15 9.02 13.02
CA LYS A 143 -5.60 8.29 14.22
C LYS A 143 -4.54 7.33 14.77
N LEU A 144 -3.81 6.65 13.88
CA LEU A 144 -2.79 5.66 14.24
C LEU A 144 -1.64 6.32 15.00
N SER A 145 -1.28 7.55 14.63
CA SER A 145 -0.25 8.33 15.32
C SER A 145 -0.59 8.52 16.80
N PHE A 146 -1.86 8.83 17.12
CA PHE A 146 -2.33 8.92 18.52
C PHE A 146 -2.41 7.56 19.21
N ALA A 147 -2.80 6.52 18.49
CA ALA A 147 -2.97 5.18 19.06
C ALA A 147 -1.63 4.51 19.41
N VAL A 148 -0.57 4.82 18.66
CA VAL A 148 0.74 4.17 18.80
C VAL A 148 1.70 4.98 19.66
N LEU A 149 1.84 6.28 19.40
CA LEU A 149 2.91 7.10 19.99
C LEU A 149 2.45 7.72 21.33
N PRO A 150 3.19 7.49 22.43
CA PRO A 150 2.92 8.16 23.69
C PRO A 150 3.14 9.68 23.53
N ASP A 151 2.33 10.49 24.23
CA ASP A 151 2.39 11.97 24.22
C ASP A 151 2.23 12.61 22.82
N CYS A 152 1.59 11.90 21.88
CA CYS A 152 1.36 12.40 20.52
C CYS A 152 0.52 13.70 20.55
N THR A 153 1.07 14.77 19.98
CA THR A 153 0.36 16.05 19.83
C THR A 153 -0.47 16.08 18.55
N THR A 154 -1.56 16.86 18.52
CA THR A 154 -2.34 17.10 17.29
C THR A 154 -1.47 17.64 16.15
N LYS A 155 -0.49 18.48 16.46
CA LYS A 155 0.49 18.97 15.47
C LYS A 155 1.30 17.81 14.87
N PHE A 156 1.73 16.83 15.67
CA PHE A 156 2.49 15.67 15.19
C PHE A 156 1.65 14.78 14.28
N ALA A 157 0.46 14.40 14.74
CA ALA A 157 -0.46 13.56 13.98
C ALA A 157 -0.86 14.23 12.65
N PHE A 158 -1.14 15.54 12.69
CA PHE A 158 -1.44 16.33 11.49
C PHE A 158 -0.25 16.38 10.53
N THR A 159 0.95 16.66 11.03
CA THR A 159 2.18 16.72 10.21
C THR A 159 2.44 15.37 9.56
N SER A 160 2.31 14.27 10.31
CA SER A 160 2.48 12.91 9.78
C SER A 160 1.47 12.61 8.66
N ALA A 161 0.20 12.91 8.89
CA ALA A 161 -0.84 12.71 7.89
C ALA A 161 -0.62 13.59 6.64
N ALA A 162 -0.17 14.84 6.81
CA ALA A 162 0.18 15.74 5.71
C ALA A 162 1.39 15.25 4.90
N LEU A 163 2.41 14.70 5.56
CA LEU A 163 3.56 14.10 4.89
C LEU A 163 3.17 12.88 4.05
N HIS A 164 2.21 12.09 4.53
CA HIS A 164 1.66 10.97 3.75
C HIS A 164 0.87 11.45 2.53
N ILE A 165 0.11 12.56 2.63
CA ILE A 165 -0.51 13.20 1.46
C ILE A 165 0.56 13.52 0.40
N LEU A 166 1.68 14.11 0.83
CA LEU A 166 2.82 14.52 0.00
C LEU A 166 3.82 13.38 -0.32
N SER A 167 3.43 12.13 -0.14
CA SER A 167 4.29 10.96 -0.33
C SER A 167 5.00 10.96 -1.70
N PRO A 168 6.27 10.54 -1.77
CA PRO A 168 7.02 10.44 -3.03
C PRO A 168 6.40 9.45 -4.03
N ALA A 169 5.48 8.59 -3.59
CA ALA A 169 4.70 7.72 -4.47
C ALA A 169 3.82 8.52 -5.46
N GLY A 170 3.55 9.81 -5.20
CA GLY A 170 3.04 10.76 -6.19
C GLY A 170 1.79 10.28 -6.94
N LEU A 171 1.88 10.23 -8.28
CA LEU A 171 0.77 9.79 -9.14
C LEU A 171 0.40 8.32 -8.97
N PHE A 172 1.29 7.45 -8.45
CA PHE A 172 0.91 6.07 -8.15
C PHE A 172 -0.17 5.98 -7.07
N LEU A 173 -0.33 7.01 -6.23
CA LEU A 173 -1.44 7.11 -5.26
C LEU A 173 -2.71 7.74 -5.85
N SER A 174 -2.77 7.87 -7.17
CA SER A 174 -3.86 8.51 -7.93
C SER A 174 -4.24 7.76 -9.19
N ALA A 175 -3.32 6.98 -9.76
CA ALA A 175 -3.56 6.08 -10.88
C ALA A 175 -4.16 4.73 -10.41
N PRO A 176 -4.63 3.88 -11.34
CA PRO A 176 -5.15 2.52 -11.09
C PRO A 176 -4.13 1.53 -10.49
N TYR A 177 -3.67 1.81 -9.28
CA TYR A 177 -2.67 1.06 -8.54
C TYR A 177 -3.18 0.68 -7.16
N ALA A 178 -2.71 -0.46 -6.67
CA ALA A 178 -3.15 -1.01 -5.40
C ALA A 178 -2.51 -0.34 -4.17
N GLU A 179 -1.49 0.52 -4.36
CA GLU A 179 -0.69 1.13 -3.28
C GLU A 179 -1.54 1.89 -2.26
N SER A 180 -2.45 2.76 -2.71
CA SER A 180 -3.33 3.53 -1.84
C SER A 180 -4.25 2.63 -1.01
N SER A 181 -4.79 1.58 -1.63
CA SER A 181 -5.68 0.62 -0.98
C SER A 181 -4.93 -0.30 -0.02
N CYS A 182 -3.72 -0.73 -0.38
CA CYS A 182 -2.82 -1.44 0.51
C CYS A 182 -2.47 -0.59 1.74
N ALA A 183 -2.19 0.71 1.56
CA ALA A 183 -1.89 1.62 2.68
C ALA A 183 -3.11 1.80 3.60
N LEU A 184 -4.31 2.02 3.04
CA LEU A 184 -5.55 2.08 3.82
C LEU A 184 -5.74 0.82 4.66
N LEU A 185 -5.71 -0.36 4.04
CA LEU A 185 -5.96 -1.62 4.73
C LEU A 185 -4.87 -1.93 5.77
N SER A 186 -3.61 -1.54 5.51
CA SER A 186 -2.50 -1.69 6.46
C SER A 186 -2.67 -0.78 7.68
N PHE A 187 -3.05 0.49 7.48
CA PHE A 187 -3.25 1.41 8.61
C PHE A 187 -4.54 1.13 9.37
N ALA A 188 -5.63 0.77 8.68
CA ALA A 188 -6.87 0.34 9.31
C ALA A 188 -6.68 -0.97 10.10
N GLY A 189 -6.02 -1.97 9.51
CA GLY A 189 -5.68 -3.21 10.20
C GLY A 189 -4.80 -2.98 11.43
N SER A 190 -3.84 -2.05 11.35
CA SER A 190 -3.01 -1.66 12.50
C SER A 190 -3.81 -0.96 13.59
N LEU A 191 -4.74 -0.07 13.25
CA LEU A 191 -5.64 0.58 14.20
C LEU A 191 -6.52 -0.43 14.94
N VAL A 192 -7.14 -1.35 14.18
CA VAL A 192 -7.97 -2.41 14.75
C VAL A 192 -7.14 -3.34 15.62
N PHE A 193 -5.90 -3.64 15.22
CA PHE A 193 -4.95 -4.41 16.02
C PHE A 193 -4.67 -3.75 17.36
N ILE A 194 -4.37 -2.45 17.38
CA ILE A 194 -4.08 -1.72 18.63
C ILE A 194 -5.33 -1.66 19.51
N ALA A 195 -6.50 -1.43 18.93
CA ALA A 195 -7.77 -1.47 19.66
C ALA A 195 -8.08 -2.86 20.23
N SER A 196 -7.49 -3.91 19.66
CA SER A 196 -7.62 -5.29 20.17
C SER A 196 -6.76 -5.57 21.41
N LEU A 197 -5.78 -4.71 21.72
CA LEU A 197 -4.87 -4.91 22.86
C LEU A 197 -5.58 -4.48 24.15
N ALA A 198 -5.73 -5.38 25.11
CA ALA A 198 -6.33 -5.07 26.40
C ALA A 198 -5.42 -4.15 27.22
N ASN A 199 -5.93 -3.02 27.70
CA ASN A 199 -5.17 -2.08 28.53
C ASN A 199 -5.04 -2.55 30.00
N ASP A 200 -6.05 -3.25 30.54
CA ASP A 200 -6.11 -3.65 31.96
C ASP A 200 -6.07 -5.17 32.19
N GLY A 201 -5.51 -5.93 31.24
CA GLY A 201 -5.31 -7.38 31.39
C GLY A 201 -6.59 -8.23 31.35
N GLN A 202 -7.77 -7.64 31.16
CA GLN A 202 -9.00 -8.37 30.87
C GLN A 202 -9.16 -8.58 29.36
N GLU A 203 -8.62 -9.69 28.87
CA GLU A 203 -8.84 -10.15 27.50
C GLU A 203 -10.30 -10.60 27.36
N SER A 204 -11.11 -9.78 26.68
CA SER A 204 -12.54 -10.06 26.42
C SER A 204 -12.74 -10.76 25.07
N LEU A 205 -13.96 -11.24 24.79
CA LEU A 205 -14.30 -11.81 23.47
C LEU A 205 -14.23 -10.75 22.36
N GLY A 206 -14.63 -9.52 22.66
CA GLY A 206 -14.56 -8.41 21.70
C GLY A 206 -13.12 -8.11 21.25
N HIS A 207 -12.17 -8.09 22.20
CA HIS A 207 -10.75 -7.88 21.88
C HIS A 207 -10.19 -8.96 20.95
N ASP A 208 -10.61 -10.22 21.11
CA ASP A 208 -10.14 -11.32 20.27
C ASP A 208 -10.74 -11.28 18.87
N LEU A 209 -12.02 -10.91 18.77
CA LEU A 209 -12.66 -10.67 17.47
C LEU A 209 -11.96 -9.53 16.72
N LEU A 210 -11.55 -8.46 17.41
CA LEU A 210 -10.78 -7.38 16.79
C LEU A 210 -9.44 -7.85 16.23
N VAL A 211 -8.73 -8.78 16.88
CA VAL A 211 -7.50 -9.37 16.28
C VAL A 211 -7.78 -10.07 14.98
N VAL A 212 -8.86 -10.85 14.92
CA VAL A 212 -9.25 -11.54 13.69
C VAL A 212 -9.63 -10.55 12.60
N VAL A 213 -10.39 -9.49 12.94
CA VAL A 213 -10.73 -8.41 11.98
C VAL A 213 -9.46 -7.72 11.46
N SER A 214 -8.47 -7.46 12.33
CA SER A 214 -7.17 -6.95 11.89
C SER A 214 -6.48 -7.90 10.90
N GLY A 215 -6.46 -9.20 11.21
CA GLY A 215 -5.93 -10.24 10.32
C GLY A 215 -6.64 -10.28 8.97
N VAL A 216 -7.97 -10.13 8.93
CA VAL A 216 -8.75 -10.04 7.68
C VAL A 216 -8.33 -8.81 6.85
N LEU A 217 -8.20 -7.64 7.49
CA LEU A 217 -7.76 -6.42 6.78
C LEU A 217 -6.34 -6.58 6.20
N PHE A 218 -5.42 -7.19 6.94
CA PHE A 218 -4.08 -7.50 6.45
C PHE A 218 -4.07 -8.57 5.36
N ALA A 219 -4.96 -9.56 5.41
CA ALA A 219 -5.12 -10.54 4.35
C ALA A 219 -5.60 -9.90 3.05
N ILE A 220 -6.61 -9.02 3.11
CA ILE A 220 -7.07 -8.26 1.94
C ILE A 220 -5.96 -7.33 1.43
N ALA A 221 -5.18 -6.69 2.31
CA ALA A 221 -4.01 -5.91 1.90
C ALA A 221 -2.99 -6.78 1.13
N THR A 222 -2.79 -8.03 1.57
CA THR A 222 -1.87 -9.00 0.97
C THR A 222 -2.34 -9.45 -0.42
N THR A 223 -3.66 -9.63 -0.63
CA THR A 223 -4.20 -9.96 -1.96
C THR A 223 -4.09 -8.78 -2.94
N PHE A 224 -4.01 -7.54 -2.43
CA PHE A 224 -3.85 -6.33 -3.22
C PHE A 224 -2.38 -6.11 -3.59
N ARG A 225 -1.48 -6.33 -2.63
CA ARG A 225 -0.03 -6.36 -2.85
C ARG A 225 0.63 -7.33 -1.89
N SER A 226 1.54 -8.15 -2.41
CA SER A 226 2.26 -9.18 -1.64
C SER A 226 3.01 -8.62 -0.42
N ASN A 227 3.49 -7.37 -0.46
CA ASN A 227 4.16 -6.74 0.68
C ASN A 227 3.23 -6.48 1.89
N GLY A 228 1.91 -6.55 1.71
CA GLY A 228 0.93 -6.50 2.80
C GLY A 228 1.10 -7.63 3.83
N ILE A 229 1.73 -8.75 3.45
CA ILE A 229 2.01 -9.89 4.34
C ILE A 229 2.86 -9.47 5.56
N LEU A 230 3.72 -8.45 5.40
CA LEU A 230 4.62 -7.98 6.45
C LEU A 230 3.87 -7.34 7.64
N ASN A 231 2.60 -6.96 7.46
CA ASN A 231 1.74 -6.53 8.56
C ASN A 231 1.39 -7.70 9.51
N GLY A 232 1.41 -8.94 9.01
CA GLY A 232 1.20 -10.16 9.80
C GLY A 232 2.20 -10.35 10.94
N LEU A 233 3.35 -9.65 10.90
CA LEU A 233 4.33 -9.66 11.99
C LEU A 233 3.74 -9.13 13.32
N LEU A 234 2.76 -8.22 13.27
CA LEU A 234 2.05 -7.78 14.47
C LEU A 234 1.31 -8.94 15.15
N LEU A 235 0.58 -9.74 14.38
CA LEU A 235 -0.15 -10.91 14.89
C LEU A 235 0.82 -12.01 15.33
N LEU A 236 1.90 -12.23 14.58
CA LEU A 236 2.94 -13.20 14.95
C LEU A 236 3.56 -12.84 16.30
N GLN A 237 3.91 -11.57 16.49
CA GLN A 237 4.48 -11.10 17.75
C GLN A 237 3.51 -11.26 18.92
N GLU A 238 2.21 -10.97 18.71
CA GLU A 238 1.17 -11.19 19.71
C GLU A 238 0.98 -12.67 20.05
N ALA A 239 1.02 -13.55 19.06
CA ALA A 239 0.96 -14.99 19.26
C ALA A 239 2.15 -15.48 20.10
N VAL A 240 3.36 -15.04 19.79
CA VAL A 240 4.57 -15.36 20.57
C VAL A 240 4.46 -14.85 22.00
N ARG A 241 3.99 -13.61 22.21
CA ARG A 241 3.79 -13.04 23.56
C ARG A 241 2.75 -13.79 24.36
N THR A 242 1.63 -14.12 23.74
CA THR A 242 0.54 -14.88 24.38
C THR A 242 0.98 -16.29 24.71
N LEU A 243 1.77 -16.93 23.85
CA LEU A 243 2.38 -18.24 24.11
C LEU A 243 3.37 -18.19 25.28
N LEU A 244 4.21 -17.15 25.35
CA LEU A 244 5.11 -16.94 26.49
C LEU A 244 4.34 -16.64 27.79
N LYS A 245 3.19 -15.94 27.74
CA LYS A 245 2.32 -15.78 28.92
C LYS A 245 1.77 -17.12 29.40
N LEU A 246 1.45 -18.02 28.47
CA LEU A 246 0.92 -19.35 28.78
C LEU A 246 1.92 -20.22 29.57
N SER A 247 3.23 -20.04 29.36
CA SER A 247 4.25 -20.76 30.14
C SER A 247 4.31 -20.36 31.62
N TYR A 248 3.74 -19.21 32.00
CA TYR A 248 3.65 -18.76 33.39
C TYR A 248 2.30 -19.10 34.04
N GLY A 249 1.33 -19.65 33.29
CA GLY A 249 0.04 -20.08 33.83
C GLY A 249 -1.03 -20.30 32.77
N LEU A 250 -1.83 -21.36 32.94
CA LEU A 250 -2.94 -21.70 32.04
C LEU A 250 -4.20 -20.91 32.42
N ARG A 251 -4.50 -19.85 31.67
CA ARG A 251 -5.77 -19.12 31.75
C ARG A 251 -6.56 -19.34 30.47
N VAL A 252 -7.86 -19.63 30.61
CA VAL A 252 -8.76 -19.85 29.46
C VAL A 252 -8.76 -18.65 28.51
N ALA A 253 -8.74 -17.43 29.05
CA ALA A 253 -8.67 -16.21 28.25
C ALA A 253 -7.40 -16.15 27.39
N THR A 254 -6.24 -16.53 27.92
CA THR A 254 -4.96 -16.53 27.21
C THR A 254 -4.90 -17.61 26.12
N VAL A 255 -5.46 -18.80 26.40
CA VAL A 255 -5.57 -19.87 25.38
C VAL A 255 -6.50 -19.42 24.24
N ARG A 256 -7.65 -18.83 24.58
CA ARG A 256 -8.58 -18.27 23.60
C ARG A 256 -7.92 -17.18 22.75
N ARG A 257 -7.22 -16.22 23.37
CA ARG A 257 -6.45 -15.18 22.69
C ARG A 257 -5.46 -15.76 21.69
N LEU A 258 -4.74 -16.81 22.08
CA LEU A 258 -3.77 -17.47 21.22
C LEU A 258 -4.44 -18.13 20.01
N ILE A 259 -5.59 -18.80 20.19
CA ILE A 259 -6.36 -19.41 19.11
C ILE A 259 -6.82 -18.34 18.11
N PHE A 260 -7.43 -17.25 18.58
CA PHE A 260 -7.92 -16.18 17.72
C PHE A 260 -6.78 -15.44 17.00
N THR A 261 -5.65 -15.22 17.68
CA THR A 261 -4.47 -14.61 17.07
C THR A 261 -3.84 -15.53 16.03
N GLY A 262 -3.74 -16.84 16.31
CA GLY A 262 -3.27 -17.85 15.37
C GLY A 262 -4.17 -17.93 14.14
N PHE A 263 -5.49 -17.94 14.34
CA PHE A 263 -6.46 -17.88 13.24
C PHE A 263 -6.30 -16.61 12.41
N GLY A 264 -6.18 -15.43 13.05
CA GLY A 264 -5.91 -14.18 12.37
C GLY A 264 -4.63 -14.24 11.52
N GLY A 265 -3.55 -14.84 12.05
CA GLY A 265 -2.30 -15.06 11.32
C GLY A 265 -2.45 -16.00 10.11
N LEU A 266 -3.22 -17.07 10.25
CA LEU A 266 -3.54 -17.99 9.14
C LEU A 266 -4.35 -17.28 8.04
N VAL A 267 -5.30 -16.41 8.42
CA VAL A 267 -6.07 -15.59 7.48
C VAL A 267 -5.14 -14.66 6.70
N VAL A 268 -4.15 -14.03 7.35
CA VAL A 268 -3.12 -13.23 6.65
C VAL A 268 -2.34 -14.07 5.64
N GLY A 269 -1.88 -15.26 6.03
CA GLY A 269 -1.23 -16.21 5.12
C GLY A 269 -2.13 -16.62 3.95
N GLY A 270 -3.44 -16.80 4.20
CA GLY A 270 -4.45 -17.04 3.19
C GLY A 270 -4.53 -15.94 2.13
N GLY A 271 -4.28 -14.67 2.51
CA GLY A 271 -4.20 -13.56 1.55
C GLY A 271 -3.12 -13.72 0.49
N LEU A 272 -2.06 -14.48 0.77
CA LEU A 272 -1.04 -14.86 -0.22
C LEU A 272 -1.39 -16.18 -0.92
N LEU A 273 -1.84 -17.18 -0.16
CA LEU A 273 -2.03 -18.55 -0.66
C LEU A 273 -3.28 -18.73 -1.54
N VAL A 274 -4.38 -18.04 -1.23
CA VAL A 274 -5.64 -18.19 -1.97
C VAL A 274 -5.48 -17.81 -3.46
N PRO A 275 -4.88 -16.65 -3.82
CA PRO A 275 -4.59 -16.36 -5.22
C PRO A 275 -3.68 -17.39 -5.89
N GLN A 276 -2.68 -17.94 -5.20
CA GLN A 276 -1.83 -19.00 -5.76
C GLN A 276 -2.63 -20.26 -6.06
N TYR A 277 -3.53 -20.64 -5.16
CA TYR A 277 -4.37 -21.83 -5.32
C TYR A 277 -5.33 -21.68 -6.49
N ILE A 278 -5.99 -20.51 -6.63
CA ILE A 278 -6.89 -20.24 -7.76
C ILE A 278 -6.12 -20.35 -9.08
N ALA A 279 -4.94 -19.72 -9.18
CA ALA A 279 -4.10 -19.84 -10.36
C ALA A 279 -3.68 -21.29 -10.63
N TRP A 280 -3.28 -22.01 -9.60
CA TRP A 280 -2.91 -23.42 -9.74
C TRP A 280 -4.08 -24.27 -10.27
N SER A 281 -5.30 -24.03 -9.79
CA SER A 281 -6.49 -24.72 -10.32
C SER A 281 -6.87 -24.29 -11.74
N GLU A 282 -6.45 -23.11 -12.21
CA GLU A 282 -6.70 -22.69 -13.59
C GLU A 282 -5.65 -23.28 -14.54
N TYR A 283 -4.37 -23.30 -14.16
CA TYR A 283 -3.27 -23.66 -15.08
C TYR A 283 -2.74 -25.08 -14.92
N CYS A 284 -2.96 -25.75 -13.78
CA CYS A 284 -2.27 -27.00 -13.45
C CYS A 284 -3.18 -28.23 -13.29
N THR A 285 -4.51 -28.06 -13.28
CA THR A 285 -5.45 -29.18 -13.10
C THR A 285 -6.17 -29.62 -14.37
N GLU A 286 -6.00 -28.92 -15.50
CA GLU A 286 -6.58 -29.34 -16.77
C GLU A 286 -5.84 -30.57 -17.33
N LEU A 287 -6.58 -31.66 -17.50
CA LEU A 287 -6.08 -32.97 -17.95
C LEU A 287 -5.70 -33.01 -19.44
N GLU A 288 -6.05 -31.98 -20.22
CA GLU A 288 -5.90 -31.93 -21.68
C GLU A 288 -4.68 -31.12 -22.17
N VAL A 289 -3.83 -30.61 -21.27
CA VAL A 289 -2.65 -29.84 -21.67
C VAL A 289 -1.47 -30.77 -21.98
N GLU A 290 -1.04 -30.81 -23.24
CA GLU A 290 0.09 -31.65 -23.71
C GLU A 290 1.41 -31.39 -22.95
N VAL A 291 1.62 -30.16 -22.45
CA VAL A 291 2.82 -29.79 -21.66
C VAL A 291 2.44 -28.91 -20.47
N LEU A 292 2.58 -29.47 -19.27
CA LEU A 292 2.35 -28.74 -18.02
C LEU A 292 3.43 -27.65 -17.80
N ARG A 293 3.02 -26.49 -17.25
CA ARG A 293 3.97 -25.41 -16.93
C ARG A 293 4.97 -25.85 -15.85
N PRO A 294 6.25 -25.46 -15.93
CA PRO A 294 7.29 -25.96 -15.01
C PRO A 294 7.02 -25.70 -13.52
N TRP A 295 6.29 -24.64 -13.19
CA TRP A 295 5.97 -24.28 -11.82
C TRP A 295 4.88 -25.15 -11.19
N CYS A 296 4.06 -25.83 -11.99
CA CYS A 296 3.07 -26.80 -11.51
C CYS A 296 3.74 -28.04 -10.90
N ASN A 297 4.93 -28.42 -11.39
CA ASN A 297 5.68 -29.60 -10.93
C ASN A 297 6.59 -29.34 -9.72
N LYS A 298 6.62 -28.11 -9.19
CA LYS A 298 7.42 -27.79 -7.99
C LYS A 298 6.74 -28.34 -6.73
N THR A 299 7.53 -28.71 -5.71
CA THR A 299 7.02 -29.19 -4.41
C THR A 299 6.03 -28.20 -3.76
N VAL A 300 6.30 -26.90 -3.91
CA VAL A 300 5.37 -25.83 -3.57
C VAL A 300 5.14 -25.03 -4.85
N PRO A 301 4.05 -25.30 -5.60
CA PRO A 301 3.71 -24.54 -6.78
C PRO A 301 3.44 -23.08 -6.43
N SER A 302 4.03 -22.16 -7.20
CA SER A 302 3.73 -20.74 -7.07
C SER A 302 3.87 -20.05 -8.42
N ILE A 303 2.73 -19.61 -8.96
CA ILE A 303 2.69 -18.77 -10.15
C ILE A 303 3.42 -17.46 -9.89
N TYR A 304 3.25 -16.84 -8.71
CA TYR A 304 3.90 -15.56 -8.43
C TYR A 304 5.43 -15.70 -8.43
N ALA A 305 5.98 -16.71 -7.73
CA ALA A 305 7.42 -16.94 -7.75
C ALA A 305 7.93 -17.28 -9.16
N PHE A 306 7.16 -18.06 -9.93
CA PHE A 306 7.50 -18.34 -11.33
C PHE A 306 7.53 -17.08 -12.17
N VAL A 307 6.53 -16.20 -12.03
CA VAL A 307 6.47 -15.00 -12.85
C VAL A 307 7.59 -14.02 -12.49
N GLN A 308 7.85 -13.83 -11.19
CA GLN A 308 8.98 -13.04 -10.70
C GLN A 308 10.31 -13.53 -11.29
N ASP A 309 10.56 -14.84 -11.28
CA ASP A 309 11.78 -15.45 -11.80
C ASP A 309 11.85 -15.42 -13.34
N HIS A 310 10.82 -15.91 -14.03
CA HIS A 310 10.82 -16.17 -15.47
C HIS A 310 10.63 -14.91 -16.32
N TYR A 311 9.70 -14.01 -15.95
CA TYR A 311 9.36 -12.85 -16.76
C TYR A 311 10.10 -11.58 -16.35
N TRP A 312 10.45 -11.45 -15.07
CA TRP A 312 11.10 -10.24 -14.55
C TRP A 312 12.51 -10.46 -14.03
N ASN A 313 13.04 -11.69 -14.07
CA ASN A 313 14.39 -12.00 -13.58
C ASN A 313 14.64 -11.51 -12.14
N VAL A 314 13.60 -11.53 -11.30
CA VAL A 314 13.66 -11.15 -9.89
C VAL A 314 14.30 -12.30 -9.11
N GLY A 315 15.27 -11.96 -8.26
CA GLY A 315 16.03 -12.93 -7.49
C GLY A 315 17.17 -12.26 -6.75
N LEU A 316 17.75 -12.96 -5.78
CA LEU A 316 18.79 -12.42 -4.92
C LEU A 316 19.99 -11.91 -5.75
N PHE A 317 20.26 -10.62 -5.63
CA PHE A 317 21.28 -9.83 -6.33
C PHE A 317 21.22 -9.83 -7.86
N ARG A 318 20.17 -10.40 -8.49
CA ARG A 318 20.07 -10.43 -9.96
C ARG A 318 19.89 -9.04 -10.58
N TYR A 319 19.32 -8.12 -9.83
CA TYR A 319 19.12 -6.74 -10.27
C TYR A 319 20.39 -5.88 -10.16
N TRP A 320 21.45 -6.36 -9.48
CA TRP A 320 22.71 -5.65 -9.26
C TRP A 320 23.60 -5.70 -10.49
N THR A 321 23.23 -4.90 -11.49
CA THR A 321 23.99 -4.74 -12.73
C THR A 321 24.41 -3.28 -12.89
N VAL A 322 25.51 -3.03 -13.60
CA VAL A 322 25.99 -1.66 -13.85
C VAL A 322 24.95 -0.83 -14.60
N SER A 323 24.18 -1.45 -15.50
CA SER A 323 23.10 -0.78 -16.24
C SER A 323 21.95 -0.30 -15.33
N ASN A 324 21.76 -0.95 -14.17
CA ASN A 324 20.69 -0.59 -13.23
C ASN A 324 21.11 0.44 -12.18
N VAL A 325 22.38 0.87 -12.16
CA VAL A 325 22.88 1.88 -11.20
C VAL A 325 22.00 3.12 -11.11
N PRO A 326 21.48 3.72 -12.22
CA PRO A 326 20.57 4.86 -12.12
C PRO A 326 19.30 4.59 -11.30
N LEU A 327 18.75 3.38 -11.38
CA LEU A 327 17.54 2.96 -10.66
C LEU A 327 17.83 2.76 -9.16
N PHE A 328 19.02 2.26 -8.82
CA PHE A 328 19.50 2.25 -7.43
C PHE A 328 19.68 3.66 -6.87
N LEU A 329 20.28 4.58 -7.65
CA LEU A 329 20.43 5.97 -7.23
C LEU A 329 19.07 6.64 -6.98
N LEU A 330 18.07 6.34 -7.81
CA LEU A 330 16.71 6.85 -7.61
C LEU A 330 16.05 6.30 -6.36
N ALA A 331 16.24 5.01 -6.06
CA ALA A 331 15.69 4.37 -4.87
C ALA A 331 16.39 4.78 -3.56
N THR A 332 17.67 5.14 -3.65
CA THR A 332 18.58 5.35 -2.51
C THR A 332 18.03 6.31 -1.45
N PRO A 333 17.49 7.51 -1.77
CA PRO A 333 16.97 8.42 -0.76
C PRO A 333 15.87 7.79 0.09
N MET A 334 14.93 7.08 -0.54
CA MET A 334 13.85 6.40 0.17
C MET A 334 14.37 5.19 0.96
N SER A 335 15.31 4.42 0.41
CA SER A 335 15.93 3.29 1.13
C SER A 335 16.70 3.74 2.37
N ILE A 336 17.53 4.79 2.27
CA ILE A 336 18.24 5.37 3.42
C ILE A 336 17.25 5.85 4.47
N LEU A 337 16.23 6.62 4.05
CA LEU A 337 15.20 7.10 4.95
C LEU A 337 14.48 5.95 5.68
N ALA A 338 14.14 4.87 4.96
CA ALA A 338 13.48 3.71 5.54
C ALA A 338 14.39 2.96 6.53
N VAL A 339 15.69 2.84 6.26
CA VAL A 339 16.65 2.23 7.19
C VAL A 339 16.85 3.10 8.44
N VAL A 340 17.16 4.38 8.26
CA VAL A 340 17.43 5.31 9.36
C VAL A 340 16.21 5.44 10.27
N SER A 341 15.02 5.61 9.70
CA SER A 341 13.77 5.67 10.47
C SER A 341 13.44 4.35 11.17
N GLY A 342 13.74 3.20 10.55
CA GLY A 342 13.55 1.88 11.17
C GLY A 342 14.47 1.67 12.38
N ILE A 343 15.73 2.09 12.28
CA ILE A 343 16.69 2.06 13.40
C ILE A 343 16.24 3.01 14.50
N TRP A 344 15.86 4.25 14.15
CA TRP A 344 15.33 5.24 15.09
C TRP A 344 14.12 4.69 15.85
N ALA A 345 13.13 4.13 15.15
CA ALA A 345 11.93 3.57 15.77
C ALA A 345 12.24 2.38 16.69
N SER A 346 13.23 1.56 16.32
CA SER A 346 13.69 0.43 17.15
C SER A 346 14.39 0.90 18.43
N ALA A 347 15.06 2.05 18.40
CA ALA A 347 15.65 2.68 19.58
C ALA A 347 14.57 3.38 20.43
N TYR A 348 13.66 4.13 19.80
CA TYR A 348 12.53 4.79 20.46
C TYR A 348 11.64 3.80 21.22
N ALA A 349 11.43 2.60 20.65
CA ALA A 349 10.71 1.49 21.30
C ALA A 349 11.33 1.02 22.63
N GLN A 350 12.62 1.30 22.88
CA GLN A 350 13.33 0.89 24.09
C GLN A 350 13.33 1.99 25.16
N GLU A 351 12.91 3.21 24.84
CA GLU A 351 12.87 4.31 25.80
C GLU A 351 11.94 3.97 26.99
N PRO A 352 12.28 4.39 28.22
CA PRO A 352 11.50 4.06 29.42
C PRO A 352 10.02 4.44 29.30
N LYS A 353 9.71 5.57 28.67
CA LYS A 353 8.33 6.05 28.45
C LYS A 353 7.56 5.14 27.47
N SER A 354 8.20 4.77 26.37
CA SER A 354 7.62 3.87 25.36
C SER A 354 7.45 2.44 25.87
N ARG A 355 8.36 2.01 26.77
CA ARG A 355 8.31 0.73 27.46
C ARG A 355 7.29 0.71 28.61
N ALA A 356 7.06 1.85 29.26
CA ALA A 356 6.04 2.02 30.30
C ALA A 356 4.63 2.01 29.73
N SER A 357 4.44 2.49 28.49
CA SER A 357 3.26 2.13 27.70
C SER A 357 3.35 0.65 27.34
N THR A 358 2.58 -0.18 28.06
CA THR A 358 2.62 -1.66 27.98
C THR A 358 2.53 -2.20 26.56
N ASN A 359 1.87 -1.47 25.66
CA ASN A 359 1.58 -1.91 24.30
C ASN A 359 2.29 -1.10 23.18
N SER A 360 2.65 0.16 23.40
CA SER A 360 3.16 1.03 22.32
C SER A 360 4.54 0.62 21.79
N GLY A 361 5.52 0.42 22.68
CA GLY A 361 6.92 0.28 22.25
C GLY A 361 7.17 -0.91 21.32
N TRP A 362 6.54 -2.05 21.58
CA TRP A 362 6.76 -3.23 20.76
C TRP A 362 6.02 -3.22 19.43
N VAL A 363 4.87 -2.55 19.35
CA VAL A 363 4.14 -2.34 18.11
C VAL A 363 4.99 -1.49 17.18
N ILE A 364 5.58 -0.40 17.70
CA ILE A 364 6.53 0.46 16.96
C ILE A 364 7.72 -0.37 16.47
N LYS A 365 8.32 -1.18 17.34
CA LYS A 365 9.43 -2.07 16.97
C LYS A 365 9.04 -3.04 15.84
N ASN A 366 7.85 -3.62 15.88
CA ASN A 366 7.40 -4.55 14.84
C ASN A 366 7.16 -3.84 13.50
N MET A 367 6.50 -2.68 13.52
CA MET A 367 6.34 -1.86 12.31
C MET A 367 7.68 -1.44 11.71
N ALA A 368 8.68 -1.14 12.56
CA ALA A 368 10.04 -0.86 12.13
C ALA A 368 10.72 -2.07 11.48
N ILE A 369 10.58 -3.27 12.07
CA ILE A 369 11.08 -4.51 11.49
C ILE A 369 10.42 -4.79 10.14
N SER A 370 9.09 -4.63 10.02
CA SER A 370 8.39 -4.80 8.74
C SER A 370 8.94 -3.87 7.66
N GLN A 371 9.20 -2.60 7.99
CA GLN A 371 9.80 -1.63 7.06
C GLN A 371 11.24 -2.00 6.67
N LEU A 372 12.06 -2.45 7.63
CA LEU A 372 13.45 -2.86 7.38
C LEU A 372 13.51 -4.13 6.51
N LEU A 373 12.62 -5.09 6.74
CA LEU A 373 12.48 -6.28 5.91
C LEU A 373 12.08 -5.92 4.48
N LEU A 374 11.09 -5.04 4.31
CA LEU A 374 10.70 -4.54 3.00
C LEU A 374 11.89 -3.93 2.27
N THR A 375 12.60 -3.03 2.95
CA THR A 375 13.75 -2.31 2.37
C THR A 375 14.85 -3.29 1.98
N THR A 376 15.14 -4.27 2.83
CA THR A 376 16.14 -5.33 2.56
C THR A 376 15.75 -6.17 1.34
N ILE A 377 14.49 -6.61 1.26
CA ILE A 377 13.98 -7.38 0.13
C ILE A 377 14.07 -6.57 -1.17
N THR A 378 13.66 -5.29 -1.14
CA THR A 378 13.73 -4.43 -2.34
C THR A 378 15.16 -4.13 -2.77
N TRP A 379 16.08 -3.96 -1.81
CA TRP A 379 17.47 -3.63 -2.09
C TRP A 379 18.24 -4.83 -2.65
N THR A 380 17.93 -6.03 -2.17
CA THR A 380 18.68 -7.25 -2.53
C THR A 380 18.08 -8.00 -3.69
N SER A 381 16.75 -8.06 -3.81
CA SER A 381 16.09 -9.08 -4.63
C SER A 381 15.09 -8.55 -5.64
N ALA A 382 14.43 -7.41 -5.37
CA ALA A 382 13.42 -6.84 -6.26
C ALA A 382 13.97 -5.72 -7.15
N HIS A 383 13.12 -5.22 -8.06
CA HIS A 383 13.36 -3.98 -8.78
C HIS A 383 13.38 -2.81 -7.78
N VAL A 384 14.57 -2.35 -7.41
CA VAL A 384 14.80 -1.50 -6.22
C VAL A 384 13.96 -0.21 -6.20
N GLN A 385 13.70 0.40 -7.36
CA GLN A 385 12.97 1.66 -7.51
C GLN A 385 11.52 1.60 -7.02
N ILE A 386 10.92 0.41 -6.94
CA ILE A 386 9.54 0.25 -6.43
C ILE A 386 9.40 0.68 -4.97
N ILE A 387 10.50 0.76 -4.20
CA ILE A 387 10.49 1.17 -2.79
C ILE A 387 9.86 2.55 -2.59
N THR A 388 10.01 3.45 -3.56
CA THR A 388 9.43 4.80 -3.54
C THR A 388 7.91 4.80 -3.56
N ARG A 389 7.31 3.72 -4.08
CA ARG A 389 5.86 3.51 -4.16
C ARG A 389 5.35 2.72 -2.97
N ILE A 390 5.95 1.55 -2.71
CA ILE A 390 5.41 0.58 -1.75
C ILE A 390 5.70 0.95 -0.28
N SER A 391 6.61 1.90 -0.03
CA SER A 391 6.83 2.47 1.31
C SER A 391 5.61 3.24 1.82
N SER A 392 4.67 3.65 0.96
CA SER A 392 3.45 4.37 1.36
C SER A 392 2.57 3.59 2.33
N SER A 393 2.71 2.26 2.40
CA SER A 393 1.94 1.42 3.33
C SER A 393 2.57 1.30 4.73
N PHE A 394 3.68 2.00 4.99
CA PHE A 394 4.45 1.92 6.24
C PHE A 394 4.51 3.28 6.93
N PRO A 395 4.17 3.38 8.24
CA PRO A 395 4.05 4.68 8.91
C PRO A 395 5.38 5.20 9.50
N ILE A 396 6.38 4.33 9.69
CA ILE A 396 7.58 4.64 10.48
C ILE A 396 8.41 5.78 9.88
N TRP A 397 8.69 5.73 8.57
CA TRP A 397 9.43 6.80 7.90
C TRP A 397 8.69 8.14 7.96
N VAL A 398 7.36 8.13 7.95
CA VAL A 398 6.53 9.34 8.06
C VAL A 398 6.66 9.95 9.45
N TRP A 399 6.55 9.14 10.50
CA TRP A 399 6.72 9.60 11.89
C TRP A 399 8.13 10.12 12.16
N TYR A 400 9.14 9.51 11.56
CA TYR A 400 10.50 10.00 11.64
C TYR A 400 10.64 11.40 11.05
N ILE A 401 10.17 11.63 9.81
CA ILE A 401 10.21 12.97 9.20
C ILE A 401 9.39 13.97 10.03
N ALA A 402 8.22 13.60 10.51
CA ALA A 402 7.41 14.47 11.37
C ALA A 402 8.18 14.90 12.63
N THR A 403 8.98 13.99 13.21
CA THR A 403 9.86 14.30 14.34
C THR A 403 10.95 15.30 13.96
N LEU A 404 11.59 15.14 12.79
CA LEU A 404 12.62 16.09 12.32
C LEU A 404 12.02 17.47 12.05
N VAL A 405 10.85 17.53 11.40
CA VAL A 405 10.16 18.79 11.09
C VAL A 405 9.74 19.52 12.38
N GLN A 406 9.30 18.80 13.42
CA GLN A 406 8.93 19.43 14.68
C GLN A 406 10.10 20.01 15.46
N LYS A 407 11.29 19.41 15.34
CA LYS A 407 12.49 19.90 16.01
C LYS A 407 12.96 21.25 15.46
N ASN A 408 12.37 21.75 14.36
CA ASN A 408 12.46 23.11 13.79
C ASN A 408 13.87 23.64 13.44
N GLU A 409 14.94 23.06 13.97
CA GLU A 409 16.35 23.37 13.70
C GLU A 409 16.99 22.38 12.73
N ASP A 410 16.25 21.34 12.32
CA ASP A 410 16.78 20.27 11.50
C ASP A 410 16.58 20.54 10.00
N LEU A 411 17.65 21.00 9.35
CA LEU A 411 17.73 21.19 7.90
C LEU A 411 17.34 19.91 7.12
N TRP A 412 17.56 18.74 7.71
CA TRP A 412 17.23 17.45 7.08
C TRP A 412 15.73 17.25 6.93
N GLY A 413 14.92 17.69 7.91
CA GLY A 413 13.46 17.61 7.83
C GLY A 413 12.91 18.40 6.64
N GLY A 414 13.28 19.68 6.54
CA GLY A 414 12.84 20.56 5.45
C GLY A 414 13.32 20.10 4.08
N ASN A 415 14.59 19.66 3.97
CA ASN A 415 15.15 19.16 2.71
C ASN A 415 14.48 17.85 2.26
N THR A 416 14.12 16.96 3.21
CA THR A 416 13.40 15.72 2.88
C THR A 416 12.00 16.02 2.34
N VAL A 417 11.27 16.97 2.92
CA VAL A 417 9.95 17.38 2.41
C VAL A 417 10.06 18.00 1.01
N ARG A 418 11.08 18.84 0.78
CA ARG A 418 11.36 19.40 -0.56
C ARG A 418 11.65 18.29 -1.57
N TYR A 419 12.47 17.31 -1.19
CA TYR A 419 12.74 16.14 -2.02
C TYR A 419 11.46 15.38 -2.36
N MET A 420 10.61 15.06 -1.37
CA MET A 420 9.35 14.34 -1.59
C MET A 420 8.44 15.09 -2.58
N PHE A 421 8.30 16.41 -2.39
CA PHE A 421 7.51 17.25 -3.28
C PHE A 421 8.06 17.26 -4.70
N MET A 422 9.36 17.56 -4.87
CA MET A 422 10.01 17.61 -6.19
C MET A 422 9.93 16.26 -6.89
N TYR A 423 10.22 15.18 -6.17
CA TYR A 423 10.16 13.82 -6.69
C TYR A 423 8.75 13.50 -7.19
N ALA A 424 7.70 13.74 -6.38
CA ALA A 424 6.32 13.47 -6.79
C ALA A 424 5.89 14.27 -8.04
N VAL A 425 6.35 15.51 -8.19
CA VAL A 425 6.07 16.35 -9.37
C VAL A 425 6.77 15.81 -10.62
N ILE A 426 8.08 15.53 -10.52
CA ILE A 426 8.88 15.00 -11.64
C ILE A 426 8.36 13.62 -12.05
N GLN A 427 8.20 12.72 -11.06
CA GLN A 427 7.61 11.39 -11.23
C GLN A 427 6.24 11.47 -11.90
N GLY A 428 5.40 12.41 -11.46
CA GLY A 428 4.07 12.61 -12.04
C GLY A 428 4.11 13.02 -13.51
N GLY A 429 4.98 13.97 -13.86
CA GLY A 429 5.17 14.41 -15.25
C GLY A 429 5.68 13.31 -16.17
N LEU A 430 6.70 12.56 -15.70
CA LEU A 430 7.26 11.42 -16.44
C LEU A 430 6.20 10.32 -16.62
N PHE A 431 5.52 9.94 -15.54
CA PHE A 431 4.47 8.93 -15.56
C PHE A 431 3.38 9.27 -16.58
N ALA A 432 2.82 10.48 -16.51
CA ALA A 432 1.75 10.95 -17.37
C ALA A 432 2.18 11.27 -18.81
N SER A 433 3.50 11.25 -19.07
CA SER A 433 4.10 11.31 -20.41
C SER A 433 4.55 9.94 -20.93
N PHE A 434 4.30 8.85 -20.18
CA PHE A 434 4.76 7.49 -20.51
C PHE A 434 6.28 7.39 -20.54
N LEU A 435 6.99 8.26 -19.82
CA LEU A 435 8.43 8.16 -19.60
C LEU A 435 8.71 7.42 -18.30
N PRO A 436 9.79 6.63 -18.21
CA PRO A 436 10.13 5.88 -17.00
C PRO A 436 10.06 6.80 -15.77
N PRO A 437 9.07 6.60 -14.89
CA PRO A 437 8.83 7.50 -13.75
C PRO A 437 9.66 7.11 -12.52
N ALA A 438 10.48 6.07 -12.68
CA ALA A 438 11.21 5.35 -11.66
C ALA A 438 12.59 4.94 -12.20
#